data_AF-A0A562LDA5-F1
#
_entry.id   AF-A0A562LDA5-F1
#
_cell.length_a   1.000
_cell.length_b   1.000
_cell.length_c   1.000
_cell.angle_alpha   90.00
_cell.angle_beta   90.00
_cell.angle_gamma   90.00
#
_symmetry.space_group_name_H-M   'P 1'
#
loop_
_entity.id
_entity.type
_entity.pdbx_description
1 polymer ?
#
loop_
_entity_poly.entity_id
_entity_poly.type
_entity_poly.pdbx_seq_one_letter_code
_entity_poly.pdbx_strand_id
1 'polypeptide(L)'
;MSANNSPEVVLALEIDDPALADRLAKLLGSVAGIRLAAPGEPAAATVVARDPRVMPDDIALTQRELDVLALMAEGASNKMIARQLGISVHTVKFHVGSLLDKLDATGRTDAVAHAARRGVIEL
;
A
#
# COMPACT_ATOMS: atom_id res chain seq x y z
N MET A 1 32.51 -3.06 25.74
CA MET A 1 31.94 -1.85 25.12
C MET A 1 31.27 -2.28 23.84
N SER A 2 29.98 -2.62 23.88
CA SER A 2 29.23 -3.06 22.70
C SER A 2 28.66 -1.81 22.02
N ALA A 3 29.12 -1.53 20.80
CA ALA A 3 28.58 -0.46 19.97
C ALA A 3 27.13 -0.82 19.60
N ASN A 4 26.19 -0.01 20.06
CA ASN A 4 24.78 -0.11 19.71
C ASN A 4 24.60 0.33 18.26
N ASN A 5 24.81 -0.58 17.31
CA ASN A 5 24.72 -0.30 15.88
C ASN A 5 23.24 -0.36 15.45
N SER A 6 22.43 0.56 15.97
CA SER A 6 21.09 0.81 15.45
C SER A 6 21.21 1.23 13.99
N PRO A 7 20.44 0.66 13.04
CA PRO A 7 20.57 1.02 11.63
C PRO A 7 20.21 2.50 11.44
N GLU A 8 21.21 3.32 11.15
CA GLU A 8 21.05 4.74 10.85
C GLU A 8 20.74 4.89 9.35
N VAL A 9 19.62 5.54 9.06
CA VAL A 9 19.16 5.79 7.69
C VAL A 9 19.74 7.14 7.24
N VAL A 10 20.59 7.10 6.22
CA VAL A 10 21.24 8.28 5.65
C VAL A 10 20.47 8.78 4.43
N LEU A 11 20.02 10.05 4.48
CA LEU A 11 19.19 10.69 3.44
C LEU A 11 19.96 11.79 2.71
N ALA A 12 19.93 11.79 1.38
CA ALA A 12 20.37 12.92 0.56
C ALA A 12 19.15 13.57 -0.11
N LEU A 13 19.06 14.90 -0.02
CA LEU A 13 18.01 15.72 -0.63
C LEU A 13 18.70 16.89 -1.32
N GLU A 14 18.50 17.05 -2.63
CA GLU A 14 18.89 18.26 -3.35
C GLU A 14 17.70 19.23 -3.35
N ILE A 15 17.92 20.44 -2.83
CA ILE A 15 16.88 21.45 -2.65
C ILE A 15 17.47 22.80 -3.09
N ASP A 16 16.84 23.43 -4.08
CA ASP A 16 17.29 24.73 -4.62
C ASP A 16 17.00 25.91 -3.66
N ASP A 17 15.98 25.78 -2.79
CA ASP A 17 15.62 26.78 -1.79
C ASP A 17 16.37 26.55 -0.46
N PRO A 18 17.30 27.44 -0.07
CA PRO A 18 18.09 27.29 1.15
C PRO A 18 17.25 27.40 2.44
N ALA A 19 16.14 28.15 2.42
CA ALA A 19 15.27 28.29 3.58
C ALA A 19 14.47 27.01 3.84
N LEU A 20 14.08 26.31 2.77
CA LEU A 20 13.42 25.00 2.86
C LEU A 20 14.41 23.92 3.32
N ALA A 21 15.64 23.93 2.79
CA ALA A 21 16.70 23.01 3.19
C ALA A 21 16.99 23.09 4.70
N ASP A 22 17.14 24.30 5.25
CA ASP A 22 17.40 24.51 6.68
C ASP A 22 16.23 24.05 7.57
N ARG A 23 14.98 24.28 7.13
CA ARG A 23 13.79 23.78 7.84
C ARG A 23 13.76 22.25 7.87
N LEU A 24 14.00 21.60 6.74
CA LEU A 24 14.00 20.14 6.66
C LEU A 24 15.14 19.53 7.48
N ALA A 25 16.31 20.16 7.49
CA ALA A 25 17.43 19.72 8.34
C ALA A 25 17.10 19.75 9.83
N LYS A 26 16.45 20.82 10.30
CA LYS A 26 16.01 20.93 11.70
C LYS A 26 14.94 19.92 12.07
N LEU A 27 13.98 19.66 11.18
CA LEU A 27 12.91 18.70 11.42
C LEU A 27 13.44 17.25 11.43
N LEU A 28 14.19 16.88 10.39
CA LEU A 28 14.69 15.51 10.23
C LEU A 28 15.81 15.17 11.20
N GLY A 29 16.66 16.13 11.56
CA GLY A 29 17.74 15.94 12.56
C GLY A 29 17.24 15.66 13.98
N SER A 30 15.95 15.85 14.26
CA SER A 30 15.32 15.47 15.54
C SER A 30 14.82 14.03 15.60
N VAL A 31 14.80 13.33 14.46
CA VAL A 31 14.28 11.97 14.36
C VAL A 31 15.40 10.98 14.65
N ALA A 32 15.24 10.19 15.72
CA ALA A 32 16.21 9.17 16.08
C ALA A 32 16.40 8.15 14.94
N GLY A 33 17.66 7.90 14.57
CA GLY A 33 18.01 6.94 13.51
C GLY A 33 17.96 7.52 12.09
N ILE A 34 17.74 8.83 11.92
CA ILE A 34 17.82 9.51 10.63
C ILE A 34 18.98 10.51 10.65
N ARG A 35 19.79 10.48 9.59
CA ARG A 35 20.87 11.46 9.36
C ARG A 35 20.81 12.02 7.96
N LEU A 36 21.04 13.32 7.84
CA LEU A 36 21.23 13.95 6.53
C LEU A 36 22.66 13.76 6.05
N ALA A 37 22.80 13.40 4.78
CA ALA A 37 24.07 13.28 4.08
C ALA A 37 24.71 14.66 3.91
N ALA A 38 26.03 14.73 4.08
CA ALA A 38 26.80 15.91 3.70
C ALA A 38 26.91 16.02 2.17
N PRO A 39 27.19 17.21 1.61
CA PRO A 39 27.42 17.37 0.18
C PRO A 39 28.50 16.40 -0.33
N GLY A 40 28.18 15.58 -1.34
CA GLY A 40 29.09 14.57 -1.89
C GLY A 40 29.19 13.26 -1.10
N GLU A 41 28.42 13.10 -0.02
CA GLU A 41 28.34 11.84 0.72
C GLU A 41 27.32 10.90 0.07
N PRO A 42 27.67 9.62 -0.17
CA PRO A 42 26.72 8.65 -0.74
C PRO A 42 25.60 8.35 0.28
N ALA A 43 24.35 8.51 -0.15
CA ALA A 43 23.19 8.13 0.66
C ALA A 43 23.05 6.59 0.71
N ALA A 44 22.92 6.06 1.93
CA ALA A 44 22.72 4.63 2.16
C ALA A 44 21.27 4.17 1.92
N ALA A 45 20.32 5.10 1.80
CA ALA A 45 18.91 4.79 1.64
C ALA A 45 18.18 5.82 0.79
N THR A 46 17.34 5.33 -0.13
CA THR A 46 16.34 6.12 -0.84
C THR A 46 15.06 6.13 -0.01
N VAL A 47 14.60 7.28 0.47
CA VAL A 47 13.25 7.42 1.04
C VAL A 47 12.28 7.69 -0.09
N VAL A 48 11.56 6.65 -0.47
CA VAL A 48 10.39 6.77 -1.34
C VAL A 48 9.21 7.11 -0.44
N ALA A 49 8.53 8.23 -0.70
CA ALA A 49 7.23 8.47 -0.08
C ALA A 49 6.32 7.30 -0.47
N ARG A 50 5.93 6.46 0.50
CA ARG A 50 4.87 5.48 0.26
C ARG A 50 3.60 6.25 0.04
N ASP A 51 3.18 6.34 -1.21
CA ASP A 51 1.77 6.51 -1.50
C ASP A 51 1.07 5.24 -0.97
N PRO A 52 0.10 5.34 -0.03
CA PRO A 52 -0.68 4.17 0.36
C PRO A 52 -1.39 3.51 -0.85
N ARG A 53 -1.47 4.19 -2.00
CA ARG A 53 -1.97 3.65 -3.28
C ARG A 53 -0.95 2.81 -4.05
N VAL A 54 0.33 2.79 -3.66
CA VAL A 54 1.37 1.98 -4.31
C VAL A 54 2.08 1.12 -3.24
N MET A 55 1.55 -0.08 -3.04
CA MET A 55 2.11 -1.09 -2.14
C MET A 55 3.02 -2.07 -2.91
N PRO A 56 4.19 -2.45 -2.34
CA PRO A 56 4.97 -3.57 -2.82
C PRO A 56 4.32 -4.88 -2.34
N ASP A 57 3.61 -5.54 -3.27
CA ASP A 57 3.51 -6.99 -3.51
C ASP A 57 2.34 -7.23 -4.47
N ASP A 58 2.61 -7.05 -5.77
CA ASP A 58 2.04 -7.63 -7.01
C ASP A 58 0.61 -8.22 -7.09
N ILE A 59 -0.32 -7.97 -6.17
CA ILE A 59 -1.72 -8.36 -6.34
C ILE A 59 -2.46 -7.20 -7.02
N ALA A 60 -2.16 -7.03 -8.31
CA ALA A 60 -2.92 -6.17 -9.18
C ALA A 60 -4.31 -6.81 -9.39
N LEU A 61 -5.28 -6.36 -8.61
CA LEU A 61 -6.68 -6.63 -8.90
C LEU A 61 -7.08 -5.85 -10.15
N THR A 62 -7.74 -6.52 -11.07
CA THR A 62 -8.36 -5.88 -12.23
C THR A 62 -9.52 -5.00 -11.78
N GLN A 63 -9.89 -4.01 -12.60
CA GLN A 63 -11.04 -3.15 -12.31
C GLN A 63 -12.31 -3.96 -12.01
N ARG A 64 -12.52 -5.06 -12.73
CA ARG A 64 -13.69 -5.92 -12.55
C ARG A 64 -13.68 -6.66 -11.21
N GLU A 65 -12.51 -7.08 -10.75
CA GLU A 65 -12.35 -7.70 -9.44
C GLU A 65 -12.57 -6.68 -8.33
N LEU A 66 -12.12 -5.43 -8.49
CA LEU A 66 -12.42 -4.34 -7.57
C LEU A 66 -13.92 -4.07 -7.46
N ASP A 67 -14.63 -3.99 -8.59
CA ASP A 67 -16.09 -3.80 -8.60
C ASP A 67 -16.82 -4.93 -7.84
N VAL A 68 -16.41 -6.18 -8.06
CA VAL A 68 -16.97 -7.35 -7.39
C VAL A 68 -16.66 -7.31 -5.89
N LEU A 69 -15.43 -6.97 -5.51
CA LEU A 69 -14.97 -6.89 -4.14
C LEU A 69 -15.68 -5.79 -3.34
N ALA A 70 -15.93 -4.63 -3.94
CA ALA A 70 -16.71 -3.54 -3.34
C ALA A 70 -18.14 -4.00 -3.02
N LEU A 71 -18.82 -4.63 -3.98
CA LEU A 71 -20.16 -5.16 -3.75
C LEU A 71 -20.16 -6.32 -2.74
N MET A 72 -19.08 -7.11 -2.66
CA MET A 72 -18.94 -8.12 -1.62
C MET A 72 -18.87 -7.50 -0.22
N ALA A 73 -18.19 -6.36 -0.09
CA ALA A 73 -18.06 -5.59 1.15
C ALA A 73 -19.41 -4.99 1.61
N GLU A 74 -20.26 -4.60 0.66
CA GLU A 74 -21.66 -4.21 0.91
C GLU A 74 -22.57 -5.39 1.31
N GLY A 75 -22.03 -6.62 1.38
CA GLY A 75 -22.79 -7.82 1.70
C GLY A 75 -23.55 -8.41 0.51
N ALA A 76 -23.26 -7.99 -0.73
CA ALA A 76 -24.00 -8.44 -1.88
C ALA A 76 -23.75 -9.94 -2.21
N SER A 77 -24.82 -10.66 -2.55
CA SER A 77 -24.76 -12.05 -3.02
C SER A 77 -24.36 -12.10 -4.49
N ASN A 78 -23.83 -13.23 -4.97
CA ASN A 78 -23.41 -13.37 -6.37
C ASN A 78 -24.53 -13.08 -7.38
N LYS A 79 -25.79 -13.32 -7.01
CA LYS A 79 -26.96 -12.96 -7.85
C LYS A 79 -27.15 -11.45 -7.94
N MET A 80 -26.96 -10.73 -6.84
CA MET A 80 -27.09 -9.27 -6.82
C MET A 80 -25.92 -8.61 -7.55
N ILE A 81 -24.69 -9.09 -7.32
CA ILE A 81 -23.49 -8.63 -8.05
C ILE A 81 -23.68 -8.85 -9.56
N ALA A 82 -24.15 -10.02 -9.98
CA ALA A 82 -24.40 -10.33 -11.39
C ALA A 82 -25.38 -9.34 -12.02
N ARG A 83 -26.48 -9.05 -11.33
CA ARG A 83 -27.49 -8.08 -11.78
C ARG A 83 -26.92 -6.67 -11.88
N GLN A 84 -26.13 -6.23 -10.89
CA GLN A 84 -25.61 -4.87 -10.82
C GLN A 84 -24.49 -4.62 -11.83
N LEU A 85 -23.68 -5.64 -12.11
CA LEU A 85 -22.58 -5.57 -13.07
C LEU A 85 -22.96 -6.00 -14.49
N GLY A 86 -24.21 -6.43 -14.72
CA GLY A 86 -24.71 -6.86 -16.03
C GLY A 86 -24.03 -8.12 -16.59
N ILE A 87 -23.65 -9.06 -15.71
CA ILE A 87 -22.95 -10.31 -16.08
C ILE A 87 -23.65 -11.54 -15.50
N SER A 88 -23.24 -12.73 -15.94
CA SER A 88 -23.80 -13.97 -15.43
C SER A 88 -23.34 -14.26 -13.99
N VAL A 89 -24.17 -14.98 -13.21
CA VAL A 89 -23.79 -15.47 -11.86
C VAL A 89 -22.57 -16.39 -11.93
N HIS A 90 -22.40 -17.12 -13.02
CA HIS A 90 -21.22 -17.95 -13.25
C HIS A 90 -19.95 -17.10 -13.37
N THR A 91 -20.01 -15.99 -14.13
CA THR A 91 -18.91 -15.02 -14.26
C THR A 91 -18.56 -14.38 -12.92
N VAL A 92 -19.56 -14.07 -12.09
CA VAL A 92 -19.30 -13.58 -10.73
C VAL A 92 -18.57 -14.62 -9.88
N LYS A 93 -19.00 -15.89 -9.92
CA LYS A 93 -18.30 -16.96 -9.18
C LYS A 93 -16.83 -17.08 -9.61
N PHE A 94 -16.56 -16.92 -10.90
CA PHE A 94 -15.18 -16.90 -11.42
C PHE A 94 -14.37 -15.73 -10.83
N HIS A 95 -14.91 -14.51 -10.85
CA HIS A 95 -14.24 -13.35 -10.25
C HIS A 95 -14.04 -13.50 -8.74
N VAL A 96 -15.04 -14.02 -8.02
CA VAL A 96 -14.92 -14.29 -6.58
C VAL A 96 -13.82 -15.33 -6.32
N GLY A 97 -13.76 -16.41 -7.09
CA GLY A 97 -12.68 -17.40 -6.97
C GLY A 97 -11.31 -16.77 -7.17
N SER A 98 -11.14 -15.99 -8.24
CA SER A 98 -9.88 -15.30 -8.50
C SER A 98 -9.50 -14.29 -7.42
N LEU A 99 -10.48 -13.59 -6.83
CA LEU A 99 -10.27 -12.71 -5.69
C LEU A 99 -9.79 -13.48 -4.46
N LEU A 100 -10.39 -14.64 -4.16
CA LEU A 100 -9.98 -15.46 -3.02
C LEU A 100 -8.54 -15.96 -3.19
N ASP A 101 -8.19 -16.46 -4.38
CA ASP A 101 -6.84 -16.92 -4.70
C ASP A 101 -5.82 -15.79 -4.60
N LYS A 102 -6.14 -14.62 -5.15
CA LYS A 102 -5.27 -13.44 -5.14
C LYS A 102 -5.09 -12.84 -3.75
N LEU A 103 -6.14 -12.83 -2.93
CA LEU A 103 -6.10 -12.26 -1.59
C LEU A 103 -5.63 -13.26 -0.53
N ASP A 104 -5.35 -14.51 -0.92
CA ASP A 104 -5.08 -15.65 -0.04
C ASP A 104 -6.16 -15.81 1.04
N ALA A 105 -7.42 -15.74 0.60
CA ALA A 105 -8.58 -15.72 1.48
C ALA A 105 -9.36 -17.04 1.43
N THR A 106 -9.77 -17.51 2.60
CA THR A 106 -10.51 -18.78 2.74
C THR A 106 -12.01 -18.66 2.42
N GLY A 107 -12.50 -17.43 2.24
CA GLY A 107 -13.89 -17.17 1.92
C GLY A 107 -14.18 -15.68 1.75
N ARG A 108 -15.41 -15.35 1.35
CA ARG A 108 -15.76 -13.96 0.98
C ARG A 108 -15.52 -12.93 2.08
N THR A 109 -15.85 -13.25 3.33
CA THR A 109 -15.71 -12.34 4.46
C THR A 109 -14.23 -12.12 4.78
N ASP A 110 -13.45 -13.19 4.68
CA ASP A 110 -12.01 -13.16 4.85
C ASP A 110 -11.34 -12.34 3.74
N ALA A 111 -11.82 -12.46 2.49
CA ALA A 111 -11.37 -11.65 1.36
C ALA A 111 -11.63 -10.15 1.59
N VAL A 112 -12.84 -9.79 2.01
CA VAL A 112 -13.19 -8.40 2.33
C VAL A 112 -12.33 -7.87 3.47
N ALA A 113 -12.13 -8.66 4.53
CA ALA A 113 -11.31 -8.27 5.67
C ALA A 113 -9.83 -8.11 5.27
N HIS A 114 -9.29 -8.99 4.43
CA HIS A 114 -7.94 -8.87 3.90
C HIS A 114 -7.80 -7.65 2.99
N ALA A 115 -8.76 -7.40 2.12
CA ALA A 115 -8.77 -6.24 1.25
C ALA A 115 -8.82 -4.93 2.05
N ALA A 116 -9.65 -4.84 3.08
CA ALA A 116 -9.73 -3.68 3.95
C ALA A 116 -8.44 -3.45 4.76
N ARG A 117 -7.86 -4.51 5.35
CA ARG A 117 -6.56 -4.43 6.05
C ARG A 117 -5.43 -3.96 5.13
N ARG A 118 -5.51 -4.27 3.84
CA ARG A 118 -4.54 -3.89 2.82
C ARG A 118 -4.86 -2.53 2.16
N GLY A 119 -5.93 -1.85 2.55
CA GLY A 119 -6.33 -0.54 2.00
C GLY A 119 -6.87 -0.59 0.57
N VAL A 120 -7.25 -1.77 0.08
CA VAL A 120 -7.80 -1.97 -1.28
C VAL A 120 -9.24 -1.45 -1.38
N ILE A 121 -9.98 -1.52 -0.28
CA ILE A 121 -11.34 -1.01 -0.12
C ILE A 121 -11.48 -0.35 1.25
N GLU A 122 -12.41 0.59 1.37
CA GLU A 122 -12.82 1.20 2.64
C GLU A 122 -14.10 0.50 3.16
N LEU A 123 -14.20 0.32 4.48
CA LEU A 123 -15.35 -0.30 5.17
C LEU A 123 -16.06 0.73 6.06
#